data_AF-A0A968D8P5-F1
#
_entry.id   AF-A0A968D8P5-F1
#
_cell.length_a   1.000
_cell.length_b   1.000
_cell.length_c   1.000
_cell.angle_alpha   90.00
_cell.angle_beta   90.00
_cell.angle_gamma   90.00
#
_symmetry.space_group_name_H-M   'P 1'
#
loop_
_entity.id
_entity.type
_entity.pdbx_description
1 polymer ?
#
loop_
_entity_poly.entity_id
_entity_poly.type
_entity_poly.pdbx_seq_one_letter_code
_entity_poly.pdbx_strand_id
1 'polypeptide(L)' 'YGASFIVDAEVSWPFMENASIAIGANNLLNTYPDENPGALGVGALYPESTPFGFNGGFYYVRLSYDWLWNSRD' A
#
# COMPACT_ATOMS: atom_id res chain seq x y z
N TYR A 1 3.52 12.65 20.02
CA TYR A 1 2.97 12.10 18.77
C TYR A 1 1.49 11.82 18.96
N GLY A 2 0.65 12.32 18.07
CA GLY A 2 -0.77 11.97 18.03
C GLY A 2 -0.96 10.53 17.56
N ALA A 3 -2.15 9.97 17.77
CA ALA A 3 -2.51 8.68 17.18
C ALA A 3 -2.83 8.90 15.70
N SER A 4 -2.18 8.12 14.82
CA SER A 4 -2.45 8.08 13.38
C SER A 4 -3.08 6.73 13.02
N PHE A 5 -4.06 6.74 12.12
CA PHE A 5 -4.70 5.52 11.61
C PHE A 5 -4.26 5.29 10.18
N ILE A 6 -3.75 4.08 9.90
CA ILE A 6 -3.46 3.62 8.54
C ILE A 6 -4.51 2.60 8.17
N VAL A 7 -5.11 2.78 6.99
CA VAL A 7 -6.13 1.89 6.46
C VAL A 7 -5.62 1.32 5.15
N ASP A 8 -5.51 0.00 5.09
CA ASP A 8 -5.21 -0.75 3.88
C ASP A 8 -6.47 -1.47 3.43
N ALA A 9 -6.72 -1.47 2.12
CA ALA A 9 -7.90 -2.12 1.55
C ALA A 9 -7.59 -2.73 0.19
N GLU A 10 -8.14 -3.91 -0.07
CA GLU A 10 -8.06 -4.58 -1.37
C GLU A 10 -9.39 -5.29 -1.64
N VAL A 11 -9.84 -5.22 -2.89
CA VAL A 11 -10.93 -6.05 -3.41
C VAL A 11 -10.38 -6.89 -4.56
N SER A 12 -10.58 -8.20 -4.49
CA SER A 12 -10.21 -9.15 -5.54
C SER A 12 -11.45 -9.85 -6.07
N TRP A 13 -11.50 -10.05 -7.39
CA TRP A 13 -12.59 -10.74 -8.07
C TRP A 13 -12.04 -11.74 -9.09
N PRO A 14 -12.44 -13.03 -9.00
CA PRO A 14 -12.15 -14.00 -10.04
C PRO A 14 -12.98 -13.66 -11.28
N PHE A 15 -12.32 -13.42 -12.41
CA PHE A 15 -12.97 -13.09 -13.69
C PHE A 15 -12.95 -14.25 -14.68
N MET A 16 -12.11 -15.26 -14.43
CA MET A 16 -12.05 -16.55 -15.12
C MET A 16 -11.73 -17.65 -14.10
N GLU A 17 -11.87 -18.92 -14.49
CA GLU A 17 -11.59 -20.06 -13.60
C GLU A 17 -10.15 -20.09 -13.06
N ASN A 18 -9.20 -19.56 -13.84
CA ASN A 18 -7.78 -19.54 -13.51
C ASN A 18 -7.19 -18.12 -13.48
N ALA A 19 -8.03 -17.09 -13.37
CA ALA A 19 -7.55 -15.71 -13.32
C ALA A 19 -8.39 -14.81 -12.41
N SER A 20 -7.71 -13.94 -11.67
CA SER A 20 -8.33 -12.93 -10.81
C SER A 20 -7.73 -11.55 -11.02
N ILE A 21 -8.56 -10.53 -10.85
CA ILE A 21 -8.14 -9.13 -10.84
C ILE A 21 -8.39 -8.56 -9.44
N ALA A 22 -7.42 -7.82 -8.92
CA ALA A 22 -7.55 -7.10 -7.67
C ALA A 22 -7.25 -5.62 -7.86
N ILE A 23 -7.96 -4.78 -7.10
CA ILE A 23 -7.73 -3.35 -6.97
C ILE A 23 -7.52 -3.09 -5.48
N GLY A 24 -6.41 -2.46 -5.13
CA GLY A 24 -6.07 -2.23 -3.74
C GLY A 24 -5.28 -0.94 -3.51
N ALA A 25 -5.20 -0.56 -2.24
CA ALA A 25 -4.44 0.57 -1.75
C ALA A 25 -3.81 0.24 -0.40
N ASN A 26 -2.54 0.60 -0.24
CA ASN A 26 -1.90 0.73 1.07
C ASN A 26 -1.93 2.21 1.47
N ASN A 27 -2.30 2.49 2.71
CA ASN A 27 -2.60 3.84 3.17
C ASN A 27 -3.67 4.54 2.28
N LEU A 28 -4.83 3.90 2.17
CA LEU A 28 -6.01 4.32 1.39
C LEU A 28 -6.43 5.77 1.68
N LEU A 29 -6.24 6.24 2.91
CA LEU A 29 -6.62 7.58 3.33
C LEU A 29 -5.52 8.63 3.10
N ASN A 30 -4.39 8.24 2.49
CA ASN A 30 -3.23 9.10 2.22
C ASN A 30 -2.75 9.87 3.46
N THR A 31 -2.58 9.15 4.57
CA THR A 31 -2.16 9.70 5.87
C THR A 31 -0.65 9.95 5.87
N TYR A 32 -0.25 11.12 6.38
CA TYR A 32 1.14 11.50 6.60
C TYR A 32 1.41 11.68 8.10
N PRO A 33 2.68 11.57 8.52
CA PRO A 33 3.08 11.94 9.87
C PRO A 33 2.89 13.44 10.11
N ASP A 34 2.84 13.84 11.38
CA ASP A 34 2.92 15.25 11.74
C ASP A 34 4.21 15.87 11.19
N GLU A 35 4.12 17.11 10.69
CA GLU A 35 5.28 17.85 10.17
C GLU A 35 6.33 18.05 11.26
N ASN A 36 7.61 18.04 10.84
CA ASN A 36 8.69 18.33 11.76
C ASN A 36 8.68 19.81 12.15
N PRO A 37 8.57 20.17 13.45
CA PRO A 37 8.63 21.56 13.89
C PRO A 37 9.98 22.24 13.54
N GLY A 38 11.04 21.46 13.27
CA GLY A 38 12.34 21.93 12.80
C GLY A 38 12.57 21.78 11.29
N ALA A 39 11.54 21.58 10.46
CA ALA A 39 11.67 21.24 9.04
C ALA A 39 12.62 22.17 8.25
N LEU A 40 12.64 23.47 8.56
CA LEU A 40 13.53 24.45 7.92
C LEU A 40 15.01 24.27 8.30
N GLY A 41 15.31 23.75 9.49
CA GLY A 41 16.67 23.52 9.97
C GLY A 41 17.27 22.19 9.51
N VAL A 42 16.43 21.18 9.29
CA VAL A 42 16.88 19.84 8.85
C VAL A 42 16.59 19.54 7.38
N GLY A 43 15.83 20.40 6.70
CA GLY A 43 15.45 20.23 5.29
C GLY A 43 14.45 19.10 5.02
N ALA A 44 13.81 18.55 6.06
CA ALA A 44 12.89 17.43 5.98
C ALA A 44 11.53 17.81 6.59
N LEU A 45 10.49 17.83 5.75
CA LEU A 45 9.12 18.20 6.15
C LEU A 45 8.49 17.14 7.06
N TYR A 46 8.70 15.86 6.76
CA TYR A 46 8.22 14.73 7.55
C TYR A 46 9.39 13.96 8.17
N PRO A 47 9.26 13.47 9.42
CA PRO A 47 10.27 12.62 10.04
C PRO A 47 10.33 11.24 9.36
N GLU A 48 11.56 10.78 9.04
CA GLU A 48 11.80 9.43 8.51
C GLU A 48 11.58 8.33 9.56
N SER A 49 11.67 8.68 10.85
CA SER A 49 11.58 7.77 12.00
C SER A 49 10.13 7.42 12.41
N THR A 50 9.23 7.30 11.44
CA THR A 50 7.82 6.99 11.71
C THR A 50 7.55 5.50 11.50
N PRO A 51 6.71 4.85 12.34
CA PRO A 51 6.44 3.41 12.21
C PRO A 51 5.85 3.00 10.85
N PHE A 52 5.20 3.94 10.14
CA PHE A 52 4.54 3.72 8.85
C PHE A 52 5.21 4.46 7.68
N GLY A 53 6.36 5.12 7.90
CA GLY A 53 7.05 5.91 6.89
C GLY A 53 6.32 7.21 6.50
N PHE A 54 6.79 7.86 5.43
CA PHE A 54 6.32 9.18 4.98
C PHE A 54 5.86 9.21 3.51
N ASN A 55 5.77 8.04 2.85
CA ASN A 55 5.52 7.95 1.40
C ASN A 55 4.06 8.20 1.00
N GLY A 56 3.13 8.40 1.94
CA GLY A 56 1.71 8.58 1.65
C GLY A 56 1.03 7.30 1.17
N GLY A 57 -0.03 7.44 0.36
CA GLY A 57 -0.83 6.35 -0.19
C GLY A 57 -0.22 5.68 -1.43
N PHE A 58 -0.30 4.36 -1.51
CA PHE A 58 0.11 3.56 -2.66
C PHE A 58 -1.08 2.77 -3.21
N TYR A 59 -1.41 2.95 -4.49
CA TYR A 59 -2.57 2.34 -5.15
C TYR A 59 -2.12 1.43 -6.27
N TYR A 60 -2.77 0.26 -6.41
CA TYR A 60 -2.36 -0.74 -7.40
C TYR A 60 -3.53 -1.54 -7.97
N VAL A 61 -3.27 -2.13 -9.13
CA VAL A 61 -4.09 -3.17 -9.75
C VAL A 61 -3.21 -4.41 -9.91
N ARG A 62 -3.74 -5.59 -9.58
CA ARG A 62 -3.03 -6.87 -9.69
C ARG A 62 -3.81 -7.83 -10.56
N LEU A 63 -3.13 -8.45 -11.52
CA LEU A 63 -3.63 -9.59 -12.28
C LEU A 63 -2.90 -10.85 -11.81
N SER A 64 -3.65 -11.89 -11.49
CA SER A 64 -3.12 -13.20 -11.08
C SER A 64 -3.66 -14.26 -12.03
N TYR A 65 -2.80 -15.19 -12.42
CA TYR A 65 -3.12 -16.27 -13.34
C TYR A 65 -2.50 -17.58 -12.83
N ASP A 66 -3.33 -18.59 -12.61
CA ASP A 66 -2.90 -19.90 -12.12
C ASP A 66 -2.67 -20.84 -13.29
N TRP A 67 -1.40 -21.20 -13.52
CA TRP A 67 -1.04 -22.18 -14.54
C TRP A 67 -0.92 -23.58 -13.92
N LEU A 68 -1.89 -24.43 -14.20
CA LEU A 68 -1.85 -25.84 -13.82
C LEU A 68 -0.97 -26.62 -14.79
N TRP A 69 0.28 -26.87 -14.40
CA TRP A 69 1.13 -27.84 -15.09
C TRP A 69 0.71 -29.26 -14.73
N ASN A 70 0.21 -30.01 -15.71
CA ASN A 70 -0.10 -31.43 -15.54
C ASN A 70 1.12 -32.26 -16.01
N SER A 71 1.98 -32.69 -15.09
CA SER A 71 3.01 -33.69 -15.40
C SER A 71 2.49 -35.09 -15.10
N ARG A 72 1.83 -35.67 -16.10
CA ARG A 72 1.61 -37.10 -16.18
C ARG A 72 2.06 -37.56 -17.55
N ASP A 73 3.38 -37.71 -17.67
CA ASP A 73 4.04 -38.63 -18.59
C ASP A 73 5.31 -39.15 -17.88
#